data_AF-A0A1T3NRU8-F1
#
_entry.id   AF-A0A1T3NRU8-F1
#
_cell.length_a   1.000
_cell.length_b   1.000
_cell.length_c   1.000
_cell.angle_alpha   90.00
_cell.angle_beta   90.00
_cell.angle_gamma   90.00
#
_symmetry.space_group_name_H-M   'P 1'
#
loop_
_entity.id
_entity.type
_entity.pdbx_description
1 polymer ?
#
loop_
_entity_poly.entity_id
_entity_poly.type
_entity_poly.pdbx_seq_one_letter_code
_entity_poly.pdbx_strand_id
1 'polypeptide(L)'
;MQLLVRQVRWEAAGVVSLILVDPIGQDLPGWRPGAHIDLTVGDGSVRQYSLCGDPDDRKSYRIGVLREADGRGGSRFIHDRLRVGALIDVAGPRNHFPFDPPSRVRFVAGGIGITPLIPMIREAEYRGLDWKLTYGGRSRASMAFLDELDSSRVRVHAADEAGPIDLDTALGDPCQDTAVYTCGPGSLLDAIQERASSWPQGTLHLERFSAPPATVPVAGDVPFEVVAKRSGVTVTVPADGTILKALDDAGVSTLSSCSEGICGACETLVVEGRPDHRDHVLTEEEKAGGEYIMICVSRACTPRIVLDI
;
A
#
# COMPACT_ATOMS: atom_id res chain seq x y z
N MET A 1 -15.01 -9.68 -7.61
CA MET A 1 -16.04 -9.17 -8.55
C MET A 1 -15.40 -8.96 -9.91
N GLN A 2 -16.15 -8.94 -11.00
CA GLN A 2 -15.61 -8.68 -12.33
C GLN A 2 -16.08 -7.31 -12.82
N LEU A 3 -15.16 -6.39 -13.07
CA LEU A 3 -15.46 -5.00 -13.45
C LEU A 3 -15.11 -4.73 -14.92
N LEU A 4 -15.86 -3.81 -15.53
CA LEU A 4 -15.65 -3.32 -16.88
C LEU A 4 -14.70 -2.12 -16.86
N VAL A 5 -13.68 -2.16 -17.72
CA VAL A 5 -12.84 -0.99 -18.02
C VAL A 5 -13.64 0.00 -18.85
N ARG A 6 -14.16 1.03 -18.21
CA ARG A 6 -14.97 2.07 -18.86
C ARG A 6 -14.12 3.12 -19.55
N GLN A 7 -12.96 3.46 -18.99
CA GLN A 7 -12.07 4.48 -19.50
C GLN A 7 -10.61 4.14 -19.22
N VAL A 8 -9.74 4.53 -20.15
CA VAL A 8 -8.29 4.62 -19.97
C VAL A 8 -7.87 6.03 -20.36
N ARG A 9 -7.21 6.79 -19.47
CA ARG A 9 -6.73 8.14 -19.73
C ARG A 9 -5.24 8.24 -19.41
N TRP A 10 -4.47 8.89 -20.27
CA TRP A 10 -3.08 9.25 -19.95
C TRP A 10 -3.09 10.48 -19.05
N GLU A 11 -2.53 10.36 -17.86
CA GLU A 11 -2.50 11.44 -16.86
C GLU A 11 -1.14 12.13 -16.79
N ALA A 12 -0.09 11.39 -17.12
CA ALA A 12 1.27 11.89 -17.24
C ALA A 12 2.10 10.94 -18.11
N ALA A 13 3.35 11.32 -18.41
CA ALA A 13 4.30 10.42 -19.05
C ALA A 13 4.47 9.15 -18.19
N GLY A 14 4.08 7.99 -18.74
CA GLY A 14 4.17 6.71 -18.05
C GLY A 14 3.06 6.42 -17.04
N VAL A 15 2.05 7.27 -16.91
CA VAL A 15 0.91 7.04 -15.98
C VAL A 15 -0.41 7.07 -16.74
N VAL A 16 -1.21 6.02 -16.56
CA VAL A 16 -2.61 5.99 -16.99
C VAL A 16 -3.54 5.92 -15.78
N SER A 17 -4.73 6.52 -15.89
CA SER A 17 -5.84 6.24 -14.99
C SER A 17 -6.85 5.31 -15.68
N LEU A 18 -7.47 4.44 -14.87
CA LEU A 18 -8.59 3.60 -15.28
C LEU A 18 -9.85 4.03 -14.53
N ILE A 19 -10.98 4.01 -15.23
CA ILE A 19 -12.30 4.00 -14.60
C ILE A 19 -12.87 2.59 -14.75
N LEU A 20 -13.16 1.95 -13.63
CA LEU A 20 -13.73 0.61 -13.53
C LEU A 20 -15.17 0.73 -13.03
N VAL A 21 -16.09 0.03 -13.68
CA VAL A 21 -17.52 0.06 -13.34
C VAL A 21 -18.09 -1.35 -13.30
N ASP A 22 -19.18 -1.55 -12.57
CA ASP A 22 -19.94 -2.78 -12.67
C ASP A 22 -20.57 -2.91 -14.07
N PRO A 23 -20.43 -4.06 -14.78
CA PRO A 23 -20.88 -4.21 -16.16
C PRO A 23 -22.40 -4.13 -16.34
N ILE A 24 -23.18 -4.31 -15.27
CA ILE A 24 -24.64 -4.22 -15.29
C ILE A 24 -25.16 -3.00 -14.51
N GLY A 25 -24.27 -2.10 -14.06
CA GLY A 25 -24.61 -0.82 -13.44
C GLY A 25 -24.93 -0.87 -11.95
N GLN A 26 -24.56 -1.96 -11.26
CA GLN A 26 -24.71 -2.06 -9.80
C GLN A 26 -23.80 -1.08 -9.07
N ASP A 27 -24.16 -0.81 -7.80
CA ASP A 27 -23.28 -0.05 -6.91
C ASP A 27 -22.10 -0.92 -6.49
N LEU A 28 -20.91 -0.36 -6.61
CA LEU A 28 -19.68 -0.95 -6.10
C LEU A 28 -19.63 -0.83 -4.57
N PRO A 29 -18.90 -1.71 -3.87
CA PRO A 29 -18.67 -1.55 -2.43
C PRO A 29 -18.11 -0.18 -2.05
N GLY A 30 -18.54 0.36 -0.91
CA GLY A 30 -18.03 1.64 -0.41
C GLY A 30 -16.58 1.52 0.06
N TRP A 31 -15.86 2.64 0.04
CA TRP A 31 -14.47 2.71 0.49
C TRP A 31 -14.20 4.05 1.19
N ARG A 32 -13.05 4.16 1.84
CA ARG A 32 -12.58 5.37 2.51
C ARG A 32 -11.20 5.76 1.98
N PRO A 33 -10.79 7.05 2.06
CA PRO A 33 -9.46 7.48 1.65
C PRO A 33 -8.34 6.57 2.16
N GLY A 34 -7.37 6.29 1.29
CA GLY A 34 -6.29 5.31 1.52
C GLY A 34 -6.60 3.87 1.11
N ALA A 35 -7.84 3.55 0.75
CA ALA A 35 -8.17 2.21 0.29
C ALA A 35 -7.55 1.86 -1.07
N HIS A 36 -7.30 0.57 -1.28
CA HIS A 36 -6.84 0.00 -2.54
C HIS A 36 -7.71 -1.18 -2.98
N ILE A 37 -7.58 -1.54 -4.25
CA ILE A 37 -8.16 -2.76 -4.84
C ILE A 37 -7.06 -3.62 -5.44
N ASP A 38 -7.35 -4.92 -5.54
CA ASP A 38 -6.50 -5.89 -6.20
C ASP A 38 -7.04 -6.19 -7.60
N LEU A 39 -6.16 -6.13 -8.60
CA LEU A 39 -6.45 -6.54 -9.97
C LEU A 39 -5.70 -7.82 -10.31
N THR A 40 -6.41 -8.82 -10.83
CA THR A 40 -5.79 -9.96 -11.49
C THR A 40 -5.41 -9.56 -12.92
N VAL A 41 -4.11 -9.51 -13.21
CA VAL A 41 -3.57 -9.12 -14.52
C VAL A 41 -3.30 -10.34 -15.40
N GLY A 42 -3.00 -10.15 -16.69
CA GLY A 42 -3.05 -11.20 -17.72
C GLY A 42 -2.21 -12.47 -17.51
N ASP A 43 -1.23 -12.48 -16.60
CA ASP A 43 -0.47 -13.68 -16.21
C ASP A 43 -1.07 -14.42 -14.99
N GLY A 44 -2.26 -14.00 -14.54
CA GLY A 44 -2.92 -14.50 -13.34
C GLY A 44 -2.39 -13.90 -12.05
N SER A 45 -1.37 -13.05 -12.10
CA SER A 45 -0.81 -12.43 -10.90
C SER A 45 -1.68 -11.27 -10.40
N VAL A 46 -1.63 -11.00 -9.10
CA VAL A 46 -2.42 -9.95 -8.47
C VAL A 46 -1.56 -8.70 -8.24
N ARG A 47 -2.09 -7.52 -8.57
CA ARG A 47 -1.45 -6.22 -8.30
C ARG A 47 -2.42 -5.29 -7.60
N GLN A 48 -1.90 -4.50 -6.67
CA GLN A 48 -2.70 -3.57 -5.88
C GLN A 48 -2.58 -2.17 -6.45
N TYR A 49 -3.69 -1.44 -6.44
CA TYR A 49 -3.73 -0.05 -6.87
C TYR A 49 -4.63 0.75 -5.93
N SER A 50 -4.08 1.83 -5.37
CA SER A 50 -4.83 2.76 -4.53
C SER A 50 -5.96 3.40 -5.33
N LEU A 51 -7.14 3.47 -4.70
CA LEU A 51 -8.27 4.19 -5.25
C LEU A 51 -7.99 5.69 -5.16
N CYS A 52 -8.06 6.39 -6.28
CA CYS A 52 -7.85 7.83 -6.39
C CYS A 52 -9.08 8.58 -6.93
N GLY A 53 -10.25 7.95 -6.84
CA GLY A 53 -11.54 8.50 -7.23
C GLY A 53 -12.23 9.29 -6.13
N ASP A 54 -13.54 9.47 -6.29
CA ASP A 54 -14.43 10.00 -5.26
C ASP A 54 -15.00 8.84 -4.42
N PRO A 55 -14.76 8.79 -3.10
CA PRO A 55 -15.36 7.77 -2.22
C PRO A 55 -16.90 7.73 -2.22
N ASP A 56 -17.55 8.85 -2.51
CA ASP A 56 -19.01 8.95 -2.58
C ASP A 56 -19.59 8.46 -3.92
N ASP A 57 -18.75 8.33 -4.96
CA ASP A 57 -19.15 7.71 -6.22
C ASP A 57 -19.20 6.18 -6.09
N ARG A 58 -20.40 5.67 -5.84
CA ARG A 58 -20.65 4.22 -5.78
C ARG A 58 -20.78 3.56 -7.14
N LYS A 59 -20.69 4.30 -8.26
CA LYS A 59 -20.78 3.74 -9.62
C LYS A 59 -19.44 3.43 -10.24
N SER A 60 -18.35 4.00 -9.75
CA SER A 60 -17.04 3.79 -10.36
C SER A 60 -15.89 3.76 -9.36
N TYR A 61 -14.88 2.96 -9.71
CA TYR A 61 -13.56 3.04 -9.10
C TYR A 61 -12.59 3.68 -10.06
N ARG A 62 -11.76 4.60 -9.56
CA ARG A 62 -10.65 5.20 -10.29
C ARG A 62 -9.34 4.77 -9.65
N ILE A 63 -8.41 4.30 -10.48
CA ILE A 63 -7.04 3.99 -10.07
C ILE A 63 -6.02 4.66 -10.99
N GLY A 64 -4.82 4.93 -10.48
CA GLY A 64 -3.67 5.38 -11.26
C GLY A 64 -2.60 4.29 -11.36
N VAL A 65 -2.05 4.07 -12.55
CA VAL A 65 -1.11 3.00 -12.85
C VAL A 65 0.13 3.56 -13.53
N LEU A 66 1.25 3.57 -12.80
CA LEU A 66 2.58 3.84 -13.33
C LEU A 66 3.11 2.63 -14.10
N ARG A 67 3.71 2.87 -15.27
CA ARG A 67 4.39 1.84 -16.07
C ARG A 67 5.79 1.58 -15.51
N GLU A 68 5.93 0.45 -14.83
CA GLU A 68 7.22 -0.03 -14.35
C GLU A 68 7.89 -0.88 -15.43
N ALA A 69 8.96 -0.36 -16.04
CA ALA A 69 9.68 -1.03 -17.12
C ALA A 69 10.29 -2.37 -16.64
N ASP A 70 10.98 -2.33 -15.50
CA ASP A 70 11.67 -3.48 -14.90
C ASP A 70 10.81 -4.25 -13.89
N GLY A 71 9.50 -3.96 -13.84
CA GLY A 71 8.58 -4.61 -12.92
C GLY A 71 8.17 -6.02 -13.34
N ARG A 72 7.37 -6.67 -12.48
CA ARG A 72 6.80 -8.02 -12.67
C ARG A 72 5.68 -8.10 -13.74
N GLY A 73 5.67 -7.23 -14.74
CA GLY A 73 4.76 -7.30 -15.91
C GLY A 73 3.35 -6.75 -15.74
N GLY A 74 2.79 -6.65 -14.53
CA GLY A 74 1.39 -6.23 -14.34
C GLY A 74 1.06 -4.82 -14.84
N SER A 75 1.89 -3.82 -14.53
CA SER A 75 1.71 -2.47 -15.06
C SER A 75 1.88 -2.40 -16.58
N ARG A 76 2.83 -3.17 -17.15
CA ARG A 76 2.98 -3.29 -18.61
C ARG A 76 1.74 -3.89 -19.26
N PHE A 77 1.12 -4.90 -18.66
CA PHE A 77 -0.13 -5.46 -19.16
C PHE A 77 -1.25 -4.40 -19.21
N ILE A 78 -1.40 -3.61 -18.15
CA ILE A 78 -2.41 -2.55 -18.10
C ILE A 78 -2.18 -1.51 -19.20
N HIS A 79 -0.93 -1.06 -19.38
CA HIS A 79 -0.59 -0.08 -20.42
C HIS A 79 -0.73 -0.65 -21.84
N ASP A 80 -0.18 -1.84 -22.06
CA ASP A 80 0.07 -2.35 -23.41
C ASP A 80 -1.10 -3.20 -23.95
N ARG A 81 -1.92 -3.81 -23.08
CA ARG A 81 -2.94 -4.80 -23.46
C ARG A 81 -4.35 -4.50 -22.97
N LEU A 82 -4.52 -3.94 -21.77
CA LEU A 82 -5.86 -3.65 -21.24
C LEU A 82 -6.51 -2.52 -22.06
N ARG A 83 -7.78 -2.69 -22.42
CA ARG A 83 -8.52 -1.75 -23.28
C ARG A 83 -9.91 -1.49 -22.72
N VAL A 84 -10.48 -0.35 -23.11
CA VAL A 84 -11.89 -0.04 -22.84
C VAL A 84 -12.78 -1.18 -23.36
N GLY A 85 -13.76 -1.58 -22.56
CA GLY A 85 -14.65 -2.69 -22.85
C GLY A 85 -14.17 -4.04 -22.31
N ALA A 86 -12.92 -4.15 -21.85
CA ALA A 86 -12.42 -5.37 -21.23
C ALA A 86 -13.00 -5.57 -19.83
N LEU A 87 -13.19 -6.84 -19.44
CA LEU A 87 -13.52 -7.25 -18.09
C LEU A 87 -12.23 -7.61 -17.34
N ILE A 88 -12.16 -7.24 -16.07
CA ILE A 88 -11.02 -7.53 -15.19
C ILE A 88 -11.52 -7.97 -13.82
N ASP A 89 -10.86 -8.98 -13.24
CA ASP A 89 -11.20 -9.45 -11.91
C ASP A 89 -10.60 -8.54 -10.84
N VAL A 90 -11.46 -8.14 -9.91
CA VAL A 90 -11.18 -7.18 -8.84
C VAL A 90 -11.54 -7.76 -7.48
N ALA A 91 -10.64 -7.62 -6.51
CA ALA A 91 -10.90 -7.90 -5.11
C ALA A 91 -10.68 -6.65 -4.24
N GLY A 92 -11.31 -6.62 -3.06
CA GLY A 92 -11.37 -5.45 -2.20
C GLY A 92 -12.68 -4.66 -2.37
N PRO A 93 -12.72 -3.39 -1.90
CA PRO A 93 -11.61 -2.59 -1.39
C PRO A 93 -11.09 -3.05 -0.01
N ARG A 94 -9.82 -2.76 0.28
CA ARG A 94 -9.18 -2.89 1.61
C ARG A 94 -8.45 -1.59 1.95
N ASN A 95 -8.20 -1.32 3.23
CA ASN A 95 -7.54 -0.09 3.65
C ASN A 95 -6.55 -0.35 4.80
N HIS A 96 -5.25 -0.27 4.49
CA HIS A 96 -4.16 -0.31 5.48
C HIS A 96 -3.51 1.08 5.65
N PHE A 97 -4.10 2.10 5.03
CA PHE A 97 -3.62 3.48 5.11
C PHE A 97 -4.78 4.43 5.44
N PRO A 98 -5.52 4.19 6.54
CA PRO A 98 -6.72 4.94 6.87
C PRO A 98 -6.38 6.41 7.15
N PHE A 99 -7.28 7.31 6.74
CA PHE A 99 -7.12 8.74 6.96
C PHE A 99 -7.97 9.21 8.15
N ASP A 100 -7.33 9.42 9.28
CA ASP A 100 -7.95 10.02 10.47
C ASP A 100 -6.99 11.01 11.17
N PRO A 101 -6.72 12.17 10.55
CA PRO A 101 -5.79 13.13 11.12
C PRO A 101 -6.44 13.99 12.23
N PRO A 102 -5.59 14.66 13.04
CA PRO A 102 -5.98 15.81 13.86
C PRO A 102 -6.30 17.04 12.98
N SER A 103 -6.13 18.25 13.52
CA SER A 103 -6.51 19.50 12.84
C SER A 103 -5.57 19.94 11.70
N ARG A 104 -4.31 19.46 11.70
CA ARG A 104 -3.28 19.83 10.72
C ARG A 104 -2.69 18.59 10.04
N VAL A 105 -2.47 18.69 8.73
CA VAL A 105 -1.95 17.59 7.91
C VAL A 105 -0.81 18.04 7.02
N ARG A 106 0.23 17.22 6.92
CA ARG A 106 1.31 17.38 5.93
C ARG A 106 1.32 16.16 5.04
N PHE A 107 1.03 16.36 3.76
CA PHE A 107 1.13 15.31 2.76
C PHE A 107 2.48 15.40 2.06
N VAL A 108 3.14 14.24 1.90
CA VAL A 108 4.35 14.13 1.07
C VAL A 108 4.15 13.00 0.06
N ALA A 109 4.06 13.36 -1.22
CA ALA A 109 3.88 12.38 -2.30
C ALA A 109 5.16 12.25 -3.13
N GLY A 110 5.51 11.04 -3.52
CA GLY A 110 6.53 10.75 -4.53
C GLY A 110 5.95 10.02 -5.73
N GLY A 111 5.97 10.66 -6.91
CA GLY A 111 5.52 10.04 -8.17
C GLY A 111 4.08 9.54 -8.13
N ILE A 112 3.87 8.24 -8.38
CA ILE A 112 2.53 7.64 -8.37
C ILE A 112 1.93 7.47 -6.96
N GLY A 113 2.74 7.64 -5.91
CA GLY A 113 2.29 7.69 -4.52
C GLY A 113 1.32 8.84 -4.20
N ILE A 114 1.07 9.75 -5.15
CA ILE A 114 -0.01 10.73 -5.06
C ILE A 114 -1.41 10.08 -5.00
N THR A 115 -1.57 8.88 -5.58
CA THR A 115 -2.88 8.23 -5.75
C THR A 115 -3.67 8.01 -4.46
N PRO A 116 -3.13 7.42 -3.37
CA PRO A 116 -3.85 7.29 -2.11
C PRO A 116 -4.11 8.64 -1.42
N LEU A 117 -3.27 9.66 -1.69
CA LEU A 117 -3.36 10.96 -1.03
C LEU A 117 -4.42 11.88 -1.64
N ILE A 118 -4.76 11.74 -2.92
CA ILE A 118 -5.82 12.55 -3.57
C ILE A 118 -7.15 12.50 -2.79
N PRO A 119 -7.74 11.32 -2.49
CA PRO A 119 -8.98 11.28 -1.71
C PRO A 119 -8.80 11.76 -0.27
N MET A 120 -7.59 11.64 0.31
CA MET A 120 -7.30 12.19 1.64
C MET A 120 -7.29 13.72 1.64
N ILE A 121 -6.72 14.33 0.59
CA ILE A 121 -6.69 15.77 0.41
C ILE A 121 -8.10 16.31 0.23
N ARG A 122 -8.94 15.65 -0.59
CA ARG A 122 -10.36 16.03 -0.74
C ARG A 122 -11.12 15.96 0.58
N GLU A 123 -10.89 14.91 1.37
CA GLU A 123 -11.49 14.78 2.71
C GLU A 123 -10.98 15.89 3.67
N ALA A 124 -9.68 16.23 3.60
CA ALA A 124 -9.11 17.32 4.39
C ALA A 124 -9.69 18.69 4.01
N GLU A 125 -9.92 18.94 2.72
CA GLU A 125 -10.60 20.15 2.22
C GLU A 125 -12.04 20.20 2.70
N TYR A 126 -12.79 19.09 2.57
CA TYR A 126 -14.18 18.98 3.03
C TYR A 126 -14.30 19.23 4.53
N ARG A 127 -13.38 18.67 5.33
CA ARG A 127 -13.31 18.86 6.79
C ARG A 127 -12.72 20.22 7.21
N GLY A 128 -12.21 21.03 6.28
CA GLY A 128 -11.61 22.33 6.58
C GLY A 128 -10.29 22.26 7.36
N LEU A 129 -9.50 21.19 7.19
CA LEU A 129 -8.23 21.00 7.91
C LEU A 129 -7.11 21.93 7.41
N ASP A 130 -6.13 22.22 8.26
CA ASP A 130 -4.89 22.91 7.86
C ASP A 130 -3.95 21.93 7.16
N TRP A 131 -4.12 21.75 5.85
CA TRP A 131 -3.31 20.85 5.05
C TRP A 131 -2.37 21.57 4.08
N LYS A 132 -1.22 20.92 3.83
CA LYS A 132 -0.27 21.25 2.75
C LYS A 132 0.22 19.97 2.09
N LEU A 133 0.48 20.02 0.79
CA LEU A 133 1.09 18.93 0.03
C LEU A 133 2.47 19.34 -0.51
N THR A 134 3.47 18.50 -0.29
CA THR A 134 4.70 18.51 -1.10
C THR A 134 4.67 17.32 -2.05
N TYR A 135 4.54 17.59 -3.34
CA TYR A 135 4.48 16.55 -4.37
C TYR A 135 5.78 16.54 -5.15
N GLY A 136 6.58 15.48 -4.96
CA GLY A 136 7.81 15.25 -5.71
C GLY A 136 7.63 14.29 -6.88
N GLY A 137 8.38 14.52 -7.95
CA GLY A 137 8.46 13.61 -9.10
C GLY A 137 9.80 13.73 -9.80
N ARG A 138 10.13 12.76 -10.66
CA ARG A 138 11.39 12.77 -11.42
C ARG A 138 11.47 14.01 -12.32
N SER A 139 10.36 14.31 -12.98
CA SER A 139 10.14 15.49 -13.82
C SER A 139 8.67 15.86 -13.76
N ARG A 140 8.36 17.13 -14.00
CA ARG A 140 6.96 17.61 -14.01
C ARG A 140 6.08 16.81 -14.99
N ALA A 141 6.63 16.40 -16.13
CA ALA A 141 5.91 15.62 -17.15
C ALA A 141 5.50 14.21 -16.69
N SER A 142 6.13 13.66 -15.67
CA SER A 142 5.83 12.34 -15.09
C SER A 142 4.91 12.39 -13.86
N MET A 143 4.49 13.59 -13.46
CA MET A 143 3.64 13.81 -12.28
C MET A 143 2.17 13.85 -12.68
N ALA A 144 1.42 12.84 -12.25
CA ALA A 144 0.01 12.68 -12.58
C ALA A 144 -0.89 13.56 -11.71
N PHE A 145 -2.08 13.89 -12.23
CA PHE A 145 -3.17 14.56 -11.50
C PHE A 145 -2.84 15.98 -10.99
N LEU A 146 -1.82 16.64 -11.56
CA LEU A 146 -1.47 18.02 -11.19
C LEU A 146 -2.62 19.01 -11.44
N ASP A 147 -3.49 18.72 -12.40
CA ASP A 147 -4.67 19.51 -12.76
C ASP A 147 -5.80 19.44 -11.71
N GLU A 148 -5.76 18.44 -10.81
CA GLU A 148 -6.76 18.24 -9.76
C GLU A 148 -6.38 18.88 -8.42
N LEU A 149 -5.19 19.50 -8.33
CA LEU A 149 -4.60 19.95 -7.07
C LEU A 149 -4.63 21.48 -6.92
N ASP A 150 -5.01 21.98 -5.74
CA ASP A 150 -4.97 23.42 -5.43
C ASP A 150 -3.51 23.93 -5.35
N SER A 151 -3.07 24.60 -6.42
CA SER A 151 -1.73 25.18 -6.54
C SER A 151 -1.33 26.15 -5.40
N SER A 152 -2.29 26.70 -4.64
CA SER A 152 -1.98 27.58 -3.50
C SER A 152 -1.51 26.82 -2.25
N ARG A 153 -1.85 25.53 -2.14
CA ARG A 153 -1.52 24.65 -1.00
C ARG A 153 -0.53 23.53 -1.36
N VAL A 154 -0.15 23.45 -2.63
CA VAL A 154 0.63 22.34 -3.19
C VAL A 154 1.97 22.86 -3.69
N ARG A 155 3.05 22.34 -3.10
CA ARG A 155 4.42 22.55 -3.59
C ARG A 155 4.80 21.40 -4.51
N VAL A 156 4.85 21.67 -5.82
CA VAL A 156 5.37 20.75 -6.83
C VAL A 156 6.89 20.81 -6.86
N HIS A 157 7.54 19.65 -6.82
CA HIS A 157 8.99 19.53 -6.81
C HIS A 157 9.47 18.52 -7.88
N ALA A 158 9.88 19.04 -9.03
CA ALA A 158 10.46 18.25 -10.10
C ALA A 158 11.97 18.09 -9.85
N ALA A 159 12.42 16.86 -9.64
CA ALA A 159 13.78 16.60 -9.16
C ALA A 159 14.87 16.87 -10.19
N ASP A 160 14.56 16.78 -11.48
CA ASP A 160 15.43 17.19 -12.59
C ASP A 160 15.69 18.70 -12.65
N GLU A 161 14.82 19.50 -12.03
CA GLU A 161 14.93 20.97 -11.97
C GLU A 161 15.48 21.46 -10.62
N ALA A 162 15.02 20.86 -9.51
CA ALA A 162 15.21 21.38 -8.16
C ALA A 162 15.97 20.46 -7.20
N GLY A 163 16.35 19.25 -7.63
CA GLY A 163 17.04 18.27 -6.79
C GLY A 163 16.09 17.44 -5.91
N PRO A 164 16.56 16.92 -4.75
CA PRO A 164 15.69 16.18 -3.83
C PRO A 164 14.79 17.14 -3.03
N ILE A 165 13.63 16.61 -2.60
CA ILE A 165 12.70 17.36 -1.73
C ILE A 165 13.41 17.77 -0.44
N ASP A 166 13.31 19.05 -0.08
CA ASP A 166 13.64 19.54 1.25
C ASP A 166 12.59 19.04 2.25
N LEU A 167 12.93 17.94 2.93
CA LEU A 167 12.04 17.28 3.88
C LEU A 167 11.83 18.09 5.16
N ASP A 168 12.80 18.90 5.57
CA ASP A 168 12.68 19.69 6.80
C ASP A 168 11.60 20.77 6.59
N THR A 169 11.59 21.41 5.42
CA THR A 169 10.50 22.33 5.07
C THR A 169 9.17 21.61 4.80
N ALA A 170 9.19 20.41 4.19
CA ALA A 170 7.97 19.68 3.85
C ALA A 170 7.23 19.17 5.11
N LEU A 171 7.98 18.68 6.09
CA LEU A 171 7.46 18.15 7.34
C LEU A 171 7.19 19.27 8.36
N GLY A 172 8.06 20.27 8.42
CA GLY A 172 8.04 21.30 9.45
C GLY A 172 8.41 20.74 10.83
N ASP A 173 8.10 21.50 11.88
CA ASP A 173 8.38 21.09 13.25
C ASP A 173 7.34 20.08 13.79
N PRO A 174 7.77 19.11 14.63
CA PRO A 174 6.85 18.22 15.31
C PRO A 174 5.86 19.00 16.17
N CYS A 175 4.57 18.70 16.02
CA CYS A 175 3.49 19.33 16.78
C CYS A 175 2.44 18.27 17.08
N GLN A 176 1.89 18.26 18.30
CA GLN A 176 0.90 17.25 18.73
C GLN A 176 -0.36 17.22 17.86
N ASP A 177 -0.69 18.33 17.20
CA ASP A 177 -1.89 18.46 16.35
C ASP A 177 -1.61 18.28 14.85
N THR A 178 -0.40 17.82 14.48
CA THR A 178 -0.03 17.53 13.08
C THR A 178 0.02 16.03 12.85
N ALA A 179 -0.53 15.56 11.72
CA ALA A 179 -0.20 14.25 11.16
C ALA A 179 0.53 14.39 9.81
N VAL A 180 1.41 13.45 9.51
CA VAL A 180 2.13 13.33 8.24
C VAL A 180 1.64 12.09 7.51
N TYR A 181 1.15 12.27 6.29
CA TYR A 181 0.73 11.18 5.40
C TYR A 181 1.64 11.15 4.19
N THR A 182 2.35 10.04 3.98
CA THR A 182 3.34 9.93 2.91
C THR A 182 3.23 8.64 2.12
N CYS A 183 3.39 8.74 0.80
CA CYS A 183 3.48 7.59 -0.09
C CYS A 183 4.39 7.91 -1.28
N GLY A 184 5.28 7.00 -1.64
CA GLY A 184 6.25 7.22 -2.70
C GLY A 184 7.38 6.18 -2.74
N PRO A 185 8.51 6.50 -3.41
CA PRO A 185 9.67 5.63 -3.49
C PRO A 185 10.25 5.30 -2.11
N GLY A 186 10.79 4.10 -1.95
CA GLY A 186 11.35 3.63 -0.67
C GLY A 186 12.34 4.60 -0.04
N SER A 187 13.27 5.14 -0.82
CA SER A 187 14.27 6.11 -0.32
C SER A 187 13.66 7.40 0.25
N LEU A 188 12.55 7.87 -0.29
CA LEU A 188 11.81 9.02 0.25
C LEU A 188 11.16 8.66 1.58
N LEU A 189 10.51 7.49 1.65
CA LEU A 189 9.82 7.02 2.83
C LEU A 189 10.80 6.75 3.99
N ASP A 190 11.94 6.13 3.69
CA ASP A 190 13.00 5.86 4.66
C ASP A 190 13.56 7.17 5.23
N ALA A 191 13.81 8.17 4.37
CA ALA A 191 14.32 9.48 4.78
C ALA A 191 13.32 10.29 5.62
N ILE A 192 12.01 10.12 5.39
CA ILE A 192 10.95 10.72 6.22
C ILE A 192 10.85 9.99 7.56
N GLN A 193 10.89 8.66 7.56
CA GLN A 193 10.82 7.84 8.77
C GLN A 193 12.00 8.14 9.71
N GLU A 194 13.20 8.31 9.18
CA GLU A 194 14.38 8.72 9.95
C GLU A 194 14.18 10.08 10.63
N ARG A 195 13.67 11.07 9.89
CA ARG A 195 13.41 12.43 10.41
C ARG A 195 12.30 12.48 11.46
N ALA A 196 11.28 11.66 11.27
CA ALA A 196 10.15 11.57 12.18
C ALA A 196 10.40 10.63 13.37
N SER A 197 11.58 10.01 13.49
CA SER A 197 11.89 9.02 14.54
C SER A 197 11.76 9.55 15.97
N SER A 198 11.94 10.87 16.16
CA SER A 198 11.78 11.55 17.45
C SER A 198 10.38 12.14 17.68
N TRP A 199 9.48 11.99 16.71
CA TRP A 199 8.15 12.59 16.76
C TRP A 199 7.19 11.72 17.60
N PRO A 200 6.09 12.29 18.12
CA PRO A 200 5.10 11.50 18.85
C PRO A 200 4.58 10.31 18.03
N GLN A 201 4.38 9.17 18.69
CA GLN A 201 3.82 7.99 18.07
C GLN A 201 2.46 8.31 17.42
N GLY A 202 2.20 7.73 16.26
CA GLY A 202 0.99 8.00 15.48
C GLY A 202 1.03 9.31 14.66
N THR A 203 2.14 10.08 14.70
CA THR A 203 2.26 11.27 13.84
C THR A 203 2.51 10.92 12.38
N LEU A 204 3.34 9.92 12.12
CA LEU A 204 3.72 9.51 10.76
C LEU A 204 2.89 8.30 10.32
N HIS A 205 2.20 8.46 9.20
CA HIS A 205 1.51 7.40 8.48
C HIS A 205 2.16 7.27 7.10
N LEU A 206 2.56 6.05 6.73
CA LEU A 206 3.23 5.79 5.46
C LEU A 206 2.68 4.54 4.77
N GLU A 207 2.61 4.59 3.44
CA GLU A 207 2.27 3.43 2.61
C GLU A 207 3.39 3.16 1.59
N ARG A 208 3.78 1.87 1.47
CA ARG A 208 4.82 1.40 0.53
C ARG A 208 4.19 0.59 -0.61
N PHE A 209 4.49 0.96 -1.85
CA PHE A 209 4.06 0.21 -3.04
C PHE A 209 5.00 -0.93 -3.44
N SER A 210 6.23 -0.89 -2.95
CA SER A 210 7.24 -1.91 -3.16
C SER A 210 7.84 -2.26 -1.82
N ALA A 211 8.03 -3.55 -1.56
CA ALA A 211 8.81 -3.97 -0.41
C ALA A 211 10.27 -3.53 -0.59
N PRO A 212 10.98 -3.26 0.51
CA PRO A 212 12.43 -3.21 0.48
C PRO A 212 12.98 -4.49 -0.17
N PRO A 213 14.15 -4.44 -0.80
CA PRO A 213 14.83 -5.66 -1.24
C PRO A 213 14.85 -6.64 -0.07
N ALA A 214 14.41 -7.88 -0.31
CA ALA A 214 14.40 -8.90 0.73
C ALA A 214 15.80 -8.92 1.36
N THR A 215 15.87 -8.57 2.65
CA THR A 215 17.06 -8.87 3.43
C THR A 215 17.22 -10.38 3.31
N VAL A 216 18.32 -10.82 2.69
CA VAL A 216 18.81 -12.21 2.70
C VAL A 216 18.45 -12.83 4.05
N PRO A 217 18.02 -14.12 4.13
CA PRO A 217 17.72 -14.77 5.42
C PRO A 217 18.72 -14.29 6.46
N VAL A 218 18.20 -13.62 7.49
CA VAL A 218 19.04 -12.90 8.43
C VAL A 218 19.95 -13.96 9.03
N ALA A 219 21.26 -13.75 8.99
CA ALA A 219 22.20 -14.68 9.59
C ALA A 219 21.79 -14.90 11.06
N GLY A 220 21.24 -16.09 11.36
CA GLY A 220 20.60 -16.38 12.66
C GLY A 220 19.16 -16.90 12.59
N ASP A 221 18.52 -16.92 11.43
CA ASP A 221 17.20 -17.57 11.30
C ASP A 221 17.28 -19.07 11.64
N VAL A 222 16.42 -19.50 12.55
CA VAL A 222 16.32 -20.91 13.00
C VAL A 222 14.99 -21.52 12.58
N PRO A 223 14.93 -22.84 12.34
CA PRO A 223 13.67 -23.53 12.13
C PRO A 223 12.74 -23.41 13.35
N PHE A 224 11.43 -23.38 13.10
CA PHE A 224 10.40 -23.37 14.14
C PHE A 224 9.15 -24.13 13.68
N GLU A 225 8.31 -24.53 14.61
CA GLU A 225 7.04 -25.21 14.32
C GLU A 225 5.89 -24.21 14.18
N VAL A 226 5.03 -24.43 13.20
CA VAL A 226 3.76 -23.73 13.04
C VAL A 226 2.62 -24.73 13.16
N VAL A 227 1.65 -24.43 14.01
CA VAL A 227 0.41 -25.20 14.14
C VAL A 227 -0.74 -24.41 13.56
N ALA A 228 -1.33 -24.90 12.48
CA ALA A 228 -2.58 -24.42 11.93
C ALA A 228 -3.73 -25.03 12.75
N LYS A 229 -4.27 -24.26 13.71
CA LYS A 229 -5.20 -24.74 14.73
C LYS A 229 -6.50 -25.31 14.17
N ARG A 230 -7.09 -24.73 13.13
CA ARG A 230 -8.39 -25.15 12.60
C ARG A 230 -8.26 -26.42 11.77
N SER A 231 -7.17 -26.54 11.02
CA SER A 231 -6.88 -27.75 10.24
C SER A 231 -6.24 -28.88 11.07
N GLY A 232 -5.63 -28.55 12.21
CA GLY A 232 -4.85 -29.48 13.04
C GLY A 232 -3.49 -29.86 12.43
N VAL A 233 -3.12 -29.23 11.32
CA VAL A 233 -1.84 -29.48 10.62
C VAL A 233 -0.71 -28.79 11.37
N THR A 234 0.41 -29.50 11.54
CA THR A 234 1.65 -28.93 12.08
C THR A 234 2.74 -29.04 11.02
N VAL A 235 3.44 -27.94 10.75
CA VAL A 235 4.53 -27.86 9.78
C VAL A 235 5.79 -27.32 10.44
N THR A 236 6.95 -27.77 9.96
CA THR A 236 8.24 -27.15 10.31
C THR A 236 8.59 -26.12 9.26
N VAL A 237 8.79 -24.87 9.66
CA VAL A 237 9.29 -23.81 8.78
C VAL A 237 10.82 -23.83 8.83
N PRO A 238 11.53 -24.07 7.71
CA PRO A 238 12.98 -24.07 7.71
C PRO A 238 13.56 -22.65 7.91
N ALA A 239 14.86 -22.56 8.15
CA ALA A 239 15.57 -21.28 8.35
C ALA A 239 15.41 -20.33 7.14
N ASP A 240 15.38 -20.88 5.94
CA ASP A 240 15.28 -20.18 4.65
C ASP A 240 13.86 -20.17 4.06
N GLY A 241 12.85 -20.67 4.80
CA GLY A 241 11.47 -20.75 4.36
C GLY A 241 10.55 -19.73 5.03
N THR A 242 9.34 -19.61 4.49
CA THR A 242 8.26 -18.78 5.03
C THR A 242 7.14 -19.65 5.59
N ILE A 243 6.37 -19.10 6.53
CA ILE A 243 5.18 -19.79 7.08
C ILE A 243 4.19 -20.09 5.96
N LEU A 244 3.93 -19.11 5.09
CA LEU A 244 3.06 -19.24 3.92
C LEU A 244 3.41 -20.46 3.08
N LYS A 245 4.68 -20.58 2.65
CA LYS A 245 5.10 -21.68 1.79
C LYS A 245 4.99 -23.04 2.50
N ALA A 246 5.37 -23.11 3.77
CA ALA A 246 5.28 -24.36 4.52
C ALA A 246 3.83 -24.85 4.69
N LEU A 247 2.88 -23.92 4.89
CA LEU A 247 1.45 -24.23 4.98
C LEU A 247 0.88 -24.65 3.61
N ASP A 248 1.21 -23.93 2.54
CA ASP A 248 0.78 -24.24 1.18
C ASP A 248 1.29 -25.63 0.74
N ASP A 249 2.56 -25.94 0.99
CA ASP A 249 3.17 -27.25 0.67
C ASP A 249 2.49 -28.40 1.46
N ALA A 250 1.92 -28.10 2.64
CA ALA A 250 1.14 -29.05 3.44
C ALA A 250 -0.36 -29.08 3.08
N GLY A 251 -0.78 -28.35 2.05
CA GLY A 251 -2.17 -28.32 1.57
C GLY A 251 -3.13 -27.47 2.41
N VAL A 252 -2.61 -26.61 3.29
CA VAL A 252 -3.42 -25.67 4.06
C VAL A 252 -3.66 -24.43 3.21
N SER A 253 -4.93 -24.16 2.86
CA SER A 253 -5.28 -23.01 2.05
C SER A 253 -5.12 -21.71 2.85
N THR A 254 -4.26 -20.83 2.36
CA THR A 254 -4.03 -19.52 2.93
C THR A 254 -4.32 -18.42 1.91
N LEU A 255 -4.69 -17.23 2.38
CA LEU A 255 -4.84 -16.06 1.53
C LEU A 255 -3.47 -15.39 1.35
N SER A 256 -3.08 -15.10 0.12
CA SER A 256 -1.85 -14.36 -0.18
C SER A 256 -1.98 -13.58 -1.51
N SER A 257 -1.16 -12.54 -1.67
CA SER A 257 -1.18 -11.68 -2.87
C SER A 257 0.23 -11.22 -3.26
N CYS A 258 0.88 -10.36 -2.46
CA CYS A 258 2.22 -9.86 -2.82
C CYS A 258 3.38 -10.81 -2.47
N SER A 259 3.24 -11.57 -1.38
CA SER A 259 4.31 -12.37 -0.76
C SER A 259 5.59 -11.59 -0.40
N GLU A 260 5.43 -10.29 -0.16
CA GLU A 260 6.51 -9.33 0.10
C GLU A 260 6.24 -8.49 1.37
N GLY A 261 5.20 -8.81 2.14
CA GLY A 261 4.91 -8.15 3.43
C GLY A 261 4.35 -6.73 3.34
N ILE A 262 3.73 -6.35 2.21
CA ILE A 262 3.19 -4.99 1.99
C ILE A 262 1.67 -4.95 1.74
N CYS A 263 1.04 -6.08 1.40
CA CYS A 263 -0.35 -6.11 0.95
C CYS A 263 -1.40 -6.41 2.04
N GLY A 264 -0.99 -6.97 3.17
CA GLY A 264 -1.89 -7.44 4.24
C GLY A 264 -2.73 -8.69 3.94
N ALA A 265 -2.77 -9.19 2.69
CA ALA A 265 -3.65 -10.30 2.31
C ALA A 265 -3.42 -11.62 3.08
N CYS A 266 -2.22 -11.83 3.62
CA CYS A 266 -1.87 -13.01 4.41
C CYS A 266 -1.86 -12.75 5.93
N GLU A 267 -2.55 -11.71 6.38
CA GLU A 267 -2.73 -11.45 7.81
C GLU A 267 -3.40 -12.65 8.47
N THR A 268 -2.85 -13.08 9.60
CA THR A 268 -3.28 -14.28 10.31
C THR A 268 -3.29 -14.01 11.80
N LEU A 269 -4.35 -14.42 12.49
CA LEU A 269 -4.43 -14.32 13.95
C LEU A 269 -3.49 -15.33 14.63
N VAL A 270 -2.74 -14.85 15.61
CA VAL A 270 -1.83 -15.63 16.46
C VAL A 270 -2.58 -16.06 17.72
N VAL A 271 -2.63 -17.36 17.97
CA VAL A 271 -3.29 -17.95 19.15
C VAL A 271 -2.30 -18.16 20.29
N GLU A 272 -1.05 -18.52 19.97
CA GLU A 272 0.01 -18.80 20.94
C GLU A 272 1.39 -18.58 20.29
N GLY A 273 2.37 -18.11 21.05
CA GLY A 273 3.73 -17.82 20.60
C GLY A 273 3.95 -16.33 20.32
N ARG A 274 5.18 -15.95 19.98
CA ARG A 274 5.53 -14.55 19.68
C ARG A 274 6.03 -14.42 18.24
N PRO A 275 5.36 -13.62 17.38
CA PRO A 275 5.83 -13.31 16.04
C PRO A 275 7.18 -12.60 16.04
N ASP A 276 7.98 -12.87 15.01
CA ASP A 276 9.08 -12.01 14.55
C ASP A 276 8.59 -11.26 13.31
N HIS A 277 8.11 -10.03 13.52
CA HIS A 277 7.45 -9.21 12.50
C HIS A 277 8.46 -8.69 11.48
N ARG A 278 8.21 -9.00 10.20
CA ARG A 278 9.04 -8.54 9.06
C ARG A 278 8.24 -7.83 7.99
N ASP A 279 7.00 -7.47 8.30
CA ASP A 279 6.10 -6.78 7.39
C ASP A 279 6.13 -5.26 7.58
N HIS A 280 5.56 -4.59 6.59
CA HIS A 280 5.40 -3.13 6.53
C HIS A 280 3.93 -2.71 6.53
N VAL A 281 3.05 -3.56 7.07
CA VAL A 281 1.60 -3.35 7.11
C VAL A 281 1.17 -3.01 8.52
N LEU A 282 1.55 -3.84 9.50
CA LEU A 282 1.21 -3.65 10.90
C LEU A 282 1.97 -2.44 11.47
N THR A 283 1.24 -1.64 12.24
CA THR A 283 1.80 -0.56 13.06
C THR A 283 2.70 -1.13 14.16
N GLU A 284 3.59 -0.30 14.72
CA GLU A 284 4.45 -0.73 15.82
C GLU A 284 3.67 -1.15 17.08
N GLU A 285 2.48 -0.57 17.29
CA GLU A 285 1.56 -0.98 18.36
C GLU A 285 0.98 -2.38 18.10
N GLU A 286 0.48 -2.63 16.89
CA GLU A 286 -0.03 -3.95 16.50
C GLU A 286 1.06 -5.03 16.56
N LYS A 287 2.28 -4.70 16.11
CA LYS A 287 3.45 -5.59 16.23
C LYS A 287 3.84 -5.88 17.67
N ALA A 288 3.77 -4.87 18.55
CA ALA A 288 4.04 -5.05 19.97
C ALA A 288 2.95 -5.91 20.66
N GLY A 289 1.69 -5.79 20.22
CA GLY A 289 0.58 -6.62 20.67
C GLY A 289 0.71 -8.09 20.26
N GLY A 290 1.25 -8.35 19.06
CA GLY A 290 1.53 -9.71 18.58
C GLY A 290 0.29 -10.55 18.27
N GLU A 291 -0.89 -9.92 18.15
CA GLU A 291 -2.17 -10.60 17.86
C GLU A 291 -2.24 -11.12 16.43
N TYR A 292 -1.56 -10.46 15.49
CA TYR A 292 -1.57 -10.80 14.07
C TYR A 292 -0.16 -11.07 13.55
N ILE A 293 -0.06 -11.80 12.45
CA ILE A 293 1.21 -12.05 11.76
C ILE A 293 0.99 -12.09 10.25
N MET A 294 1.92 -11.50 9.50
CA MET A 294 1.97 -11.62 8.04
C MET A 294 2.80 -12.85 7.64
N ILE A 295 2.14 -14.00 7.43
CA ILE A 295 2.80 -15.32 7.25
C ILE A 295 3.70 -15.43 6.01
N CYS A 296 3.63 -14.49 5.07
CA CYS A 296 4.47 -14.50 3.88
C CYS A 296 5.92 -14.06 4.14
N VAL A 297 6.18 -13.28 5.20
CA VAL A 297 7.51 -12.73 5.49
C VAL A 297 7.92 -12.89 6.95
N SER A 298 6.97 -12.89 7.88
CA SER A 298 7.25 -12.93 9.31
C SER A 298 7.61 -14.34 9.79
N ARG A 299 8.34 -14.42 10.89
CA ARG A 299 8.79 -15.67 11.53
C ARG A 299 8.26 -15.75 12.96
N ALA A 300 8.86 -16.62 13.79
CA ALA A 300 8.59 -16.69 15.21
C ALA A 300 9.85 -16.40 16.04
N CYS A 301 9.68 -15.67 17.13
CA CYS A 301 10.68 -15.56 18.20
C CYS A 301 10.73 -16.80 19.09
N THR A 302 9.68 -17.63 19.05
CA THR A 302 9.53 -18.84 19.86
C THR A 302 9.76 -20.09 18.99
N PRO A 303 10.19 -21.23 19.57
CA PRO A 303 10.36 -22.48 18.81
C PRO A 303 9.08 -23.01 18.15
N ARG A 304 7.93 -22.53 18.61
CA ARG A 304 6.59 -22.88 18.12
C ARG A 304 5.68 -21.66 18.14
N ILE A 305 4.80 -21.56 17.14
CA ILE A 305 3.71 -20.59 17.07
C ILE A 305 2.42 -21.29 16.61
N VAL A 306 1.27 -20.89 17.16
CA VAL A 306 -0.05 -21.44 16.83
C VAL A 306 -0.87 -20.36 16.17
N LEU A 307 -1.44 -20.66 14.99
CA LEU A 307 -2.17 -19.72 14.16
C LEU A 307 -3.62 -20.18 13.99
N ASP A 308 -4.56 -19.25 13.89
CA ASP A 308 -5.99 -19.53 13.68
C ASP A 308 -6.33 -19.82 12.21
N ILE A 309 -5.66 -20.83 11.64
CA ILE A 309 -5.82 -21.34 10.25
C ILE A 309 -6.09 -22.83 10.26
#